data_AF-A0A3M1VEL0-F1
#
_entry.id   AF-A0A3M1VEL0-F1
#
_cell.length_a   1.000
_cell.length_b   1.000
_cell.length_c   1.000
_cell.angle_alpha   90.00
_cell.angle_beta   90.00
_cell.angle_gamma   90.00
#
_symmetry.space_group_name_H-M   'P 1'
#
loop_
_entity.id
_entity.type
_entity.pdbx_description
1 polymer ?
#
loop_
_entity_poly.entity_id
_entity_poly.type
_entity_poly.pdbx_seq_one_letter_code
_entity_poly.pdbx_strand_id
1 'polypeptide(L)'
;MNQVDPTSLEREPLAEPQKKRRGCVFYGCLSAVVVSVLVVVGIYFAAGKLNSKVREYAASLVKDYASTAPIDFALPALTESDYRVLRGRLDQFRKSIESGSATTPLKLSGEEINALLYYDPEFKT
;
A
#
# COMPACT_ATOMS: atom_id res chain seq x y z
N MET A 1 42.52 -49.33 -76.37
CA MET A 1 42.04 -50.42 -75.49
C MET A 1 42.92 -50.39 -74.24
N ASN A 2 42.70 -49.43 -73.35
CA ASN A 2 41.85 -49.50 -72.14
C ASN A 2 42.25 -50.62 -71.17
N GLN A 3 42.80 -50.23 -70.03
CA GLN A 3 42.36 -50.78 -68.75
C GLN A 3 42.17 -49.60 -67.79
N VAL A 4 40.90 -49.19 -67.62
CA VAL A 4 40.47 -48.27 -66.59
C VAL A 4 40.25 -49.12 -65.34
N ASP A 5 41.04 -48.85 -64.30
CA ASP A 5 40.95 -49.55 -63.02
C ASP A 5 39.61 -49.21 -62.32
N PRO A 6 38.77 -50.22 -61.99
CA PRO A 6 37.45 -50.02 -61.40
C PRO A 6 37.48 -49.63 -59.90
N THR A 7 38.66 -49.44 -59.30
CA THR A 7 38.85 -49.20 -57.86
C THR A 7 39.07 -47.72 -57.52
N SER A 8 38.52 -46.81 -58.32
CA SER A 8 38.57 -45.35 -58.09
C SER A 8 37.29 -44.78 -57.43
N LEU A 9 36.46 -45.64 -56.84
CA LEU A 9 35.24 -45.23 -56.11
C LEU A 9 35.37 -45.49 -54.61
N GLU A 10 36.48 -45.05 -54.01
CA GLU A 10 36.54 -44.93 -52.56
C GLU A 10 35.69 -43.70 -52.16
N ARG A 11 34.49 -44.00 -51.64
CA ARG A 11 33.50 -43.01 -51.20
C ARG A 11 34.14 -42.07 -50.19
N GLU A 12 34.04 -40.76 -50.42
CA GLU A 12 34.22 -39.79 -49.34
C GLU A 12 33.30 -40.18 -48.17
N PRO A 13 33.82 -40.33 -46.94
CA PRO A 13 32.97 -40.59 -45.80
C PRO A 13 32.07 -39.37 -45.59
N LEU A 14 30.76 -39.57 -45.75
CA LEU A 14 29.75 -38.59 -45.35
C LEU A 14 30.05 -38.17 -43.91
N ALA A 15 30.51 -36.93 -43.73
CA ALA A 15 30.74 -36.36 -42.41
C ALA A 15 29.40 -36.39 -41.66
N GLU A 16 29.28 -37.28 -40.67
CA GLU A 16 28.11 -37.32 -39.80
C GLU A 16 27.97 -35.97 -39.09
N PRO A 17 26.75 -35.37 -39.03
CA PRO A 17 26.56 -34.12 -38.33
C PRO A 17 26.86 -34.32 -36.85
N GLN A 18 27.98 -33.73 -36.38
CA GLN A 18 28.37 -33.71 -34.98
C GLN A 18 27.22 -33.15 -34.14
N LYS A 19 26.63 -34.01 -33.31
CA LYS A 19 25.52 -33.65 -32.42
C LYS A 19 26.00 -32.58 -31.45
N LYS A 20 25.62 -31.31 -31.69
CA LYS A 20 26.01 -30.16 -30.85
C LYS A 20 25.71 -30.45 -29.38
N ARG A 21 26.76 -30.72 -28.60
CA ARG A 21 26.65 -30.92 -27.15
C ARG A 21 26.32 -29.57 -26.53
N ARG A 22 25.12 -29.43 -25.98
CA ARG A 22 24.71 -28.23 -25.24
C ARG A 22 25.55 -28.17 -23.96
N GLY A 23 26.43 -27.18 -23.87
CA GLY A 23 27.33 -27.02 -22.72
C GLY A 23 26.61 -26.61 -21.45
N CYS A 24 27.29 -26.77 -20.32
CA CYS A 24 26.81 -26.44 -18.97
C CYS A 24 26.20 -25.03 -18.86
N VAL A 25 26.68 -24.05 -19.65
CA VAL A 25 26.14 -22.68 -19.71
C VAL A 25 24.67 -22.65 -20.18
N PHE A 26 24.27 -23.54 -21.09
CA PHE A 26 22.89 -23.62 -21.57
C PHE A 26 21.95 -24.16 -20.47
N TYR A 27 22.39 -25.18 -19.74
CA TYR A 27 21.64 -25.75 -18.62
C TYR A 27 21.66 -24.85 -17.38
N GLY A 28 22.76 -24.14 -17.14
CA GLY A 28 22.91 -23.17 -16.05
C GLY A 28 22.06 -21.92 -16.27
N CYS A 29 22.00 -21.41 -17.49
CA CYS A 29 21.10 -20.29 -17.82
C CYS A 29 19.64 -20.72 -17.72
N LEU A 30 19.28 -21.89 -18.26
CA LEU A 30 17.94 -22.42 -18.17
C LEU A 30 17.51 -22.68 -16.72
N SER A 31 18.38 -23.27 -15.90
CA SER A 31 18.09 -23.51 -14.48
C SER A 31 18.00 -22.20 -13.70
N ALA A 32 18.85 -21.21 -13.98
CA ALA A 32 18.78 -19.89 -13.35
C ALA A 32 17.43 -19.22 -13.65
N VAL A 33 16.95 -19.26 -14.89
CA VAL A 33 15.62 -18.72 -15.25
C VAL A 33 14.51 -19.41 -14.49
N VAL A 34 14.53 -20.75 -14.40
CA VAL A 34 13.52 -21.51 -13.65
C VAL A 34 13.53 -21.14 -12.17
N VAL A 35 14.72 -21.05 -11.56
CA VAL A 35 14.86 -20.65 -10.15
C VAL A 35 14.38 -19.22 -9.94
N SER A 36 14.72 -18.28 -10.82
CA SER A 36 14.26 -16.89 -10.73
C SER A 36 12.73 -16.80 -10.79
N VAL A 37 12.08 -17.57 -11.67
CA VAL A 37 10.61 -17.62 -11.73
C VAL A 37 10.02 -18.15 -10.43
N LEU A 38 10.58 -19.23 -9.87
CA LEU A 38 10.13 -19.78 -8.59
C LEU A 38 10.30 -18.79 -7.43
N VAL A 39 11.41 -18.04 -7.41
CA VAL A 39 11.66 -17.00 -6.40
C VAL A 39 10.63 -15.88 -6.52
N VAL A 40 10.36 -15.38 -7.73
CA VAL A 40 9.36 -14.32 -7.95
C VAL A 40 7.96 -14.78 -7.50
N VAL A 41 7.57 -16.00 -7.87
CA VAL A 41 6.31 -16.59 -7.43
C VAL A 41 6.27 -16.74 -5.90
N GLY A 42 7.35 -17.22 -5.30
CA GLY A 42 7.49 -17.33 -3.85
C GLY A 42 7.33 -15.99 -3.14
N ILE A 43 8.00 -14.94 -3.63
CA ILE A 43 7.91 -13.58 -3.10
C ILE A 43 6.49 -13.03 -3.23
N TYR A 44 5.83 -13.24 -4.38
CA TYR A 44 4.47 -12.77 -4.60
C TYR A 44 3.49 -13.34 -3.56
N PHE A 45 3.54 -14.67 -3.33
CA PHE A 45 2.71 -15.32 -2.32
C PHE A 45 3.12 -14.94 -0.89
N ALA A 46 4.42 -14.81 -0.62
CA ALA A 46 4.92 -14.40 0.68
C ALA A 46 4.47 -12.98 1.05
N ALA A 47 4.60 -12.03 0.13
CA ALA A 47 4.19 -10.64 0.33
C ALA A 47 2.68 -10.51 0.59
N GLY A 48 1.85 -11.26 -0.16
CA GLY A 48 0.40 -11.30 0.06
C GLY A 48 0.01 -11.82 1.45
N LYS A 49 0.68 -12.87 1.92
CA LYS A 49 0.47 -13.39 3.29
C LYS A 49 1.03 -12.48 4.37
N LEU A 50 2.16 -11.82 4.11
CA LEU A 50 2.80 -10.90 5.05
C LEU A 50 1.90 -9.69 5.33
N ASN A 51 1.33 -9.09 4.28
CA ASN A 51 0.40 -7.96 4.40
C ASN A 51 -0.85 -8.33 5.22
N SER A 52 -1.35 -9.55 5.06
CA SER A 52 -2.51 -10.02 5.83
C SER A 52 -2.17 -10.20 7.31
N LYS A 53 -0.98 -10.72 7.63
CA LYS A 53 -0.52 -10.90 9.01
C LYS A 53 -0.25 -9.59 9.73
N VAL A 54 0.29 -8.59 9.02
CA VAL A 54 0.48 -7.24 9.58
C VAL A 54 -0.86 -6.60 9.94
N ARG A 55 -1.89 -6.74 9.09
CA ARG A 55 -3.23 -6.23 9.37
C ARG A 55 -3.89 -6.93 10.55
N GLU A 56 -3.78 -8.25 10.64
CA GLU A 56 -4.29 -9.02 11.78
C GLU A 56 -3.62 -8.60 13.10
N TYR A 57 -2.30 -8.41 13.09
CA TYR A 57 -1.54 -7.98 14.27
C TYR A 57 -1.88 -6.54 14.68
N ALA A 58 -2.02 -5.63 13.71
CA ALA A 58 -2.48 -4.28 13.98
C ALA A 58 -3.90 -4.28 14.57
N ALA A 59 -4.80 -5.11 14.04
CA ALA A 59 -6.16 -5.25 14.55
C ALA A 59 -6.20 -5.85 15.96
N SER A 60 -5.31 -6.79 16.30
CA SER A 60 -5.22 -7.32 17.67
C SER A 60 -4.73 -6.28 18.66
N LEU A 61 -3.73 -5.46 18.28
CA LEU A 61 -3.27 -4.35 19.12
C LEU A 61 -4.39 -3.34 19.39
N VAL A 62 -5.19 -3.00 18.36
CA VAL A 62 -6.36 -2.12 18.55
C VAL A 62 -7.37 -2.77 19.49
N LYS A 63 -7.62 -4.08 19.38
CA LYS A 63 -8.55 -4.79 20.27
C LYS A 63 -8.09 -4.80 21.73
N ASP A 64 -6.79 -4.90 21.97
CA ASP A 64 -6.24 -5.00 23.32
C ASP A 64 -6.15 -3.64 24.03
N TYR A 65 -5.99 -2.54 23.27
CA TYR A 65 -5.79 -1.20 23.81
C TYR A 65 -6.95 -0.22 23.57
N ALA A 66 -7.92 -0.55 22.72
CA ALA A 66 -9.08 0.28 22.45
C ALA A 66 -10.38 -0.43 22.84
N SER A 67 -11.27 0.28 23.52
CA SER A 67 -12.66 -0.18 23.68
C SER A 67 -13.31 -0.26 22.30
N THR A 68 -13.89 -1.42 21.98
CA THR A 68 -14.68 -1.61 20.76
C THR A 68 -16.06 -0.96 20.84
N ALA A 69 -16.48 -0.57 22.06
CA ALA A 69 -17.72 0.15 22.26
C ALA A 69 -17.50 1.64 21.95
N PRO A 70 -18.39 2.24 21.13
CA PRO A 70 -18.47 3.70 21.01
C PRO A 70 -18.56 4.31 22.40
N ILE A 71 -17.79 5.36 22.66
CA ILE A 71 -17.94 6.14 23.89
C ILE A 71 -19.25 6.91 23.76
N ASP A 72 -20.11 6.81 24.77
CA ASP A 72 -21.30 7.67 24.86
C ASP A 72 -20.85 9.12 24.93
N PHE A 73 -21.06 9.85 23.84
CA PHE A 73 -20.73 11.26 23.77
C PHE A 73 -21.72 12.01 24.65
N ALA A 74 -21.24 12.49 25.81
CA ALA A 74 -22.05 13.27 26.72
C ALA A 74 -22.62 14.49 25.98
N LEU A 75 -23.95 14.65 26.03
CA LEU A 75 -24.62 15.80 25.46
C LEU A 75 -24.01 17.07 26.08
N PRO A 76 -23.70 18.11 25.27
CA PRO A 76 -23.18 19.35 25.82
C PRO A 76 -24.19 19.94 26.79
N ALA A 77 -23.71 20.40 27.96
CA ALA A 77 -24.53 21.07 28.95
C ALA A 77 -25.08 22.43 28.46
N LEU A 78 -24.48 22.98 27.39
CA LEU A 78 -24.87 24.25 26.80
C LEU A 78 -26.24 24.17 26.12
N THR A 79 -27.08 25.15 26.41
CA THR A 79 -28.37 25.31 25.74
C THR A 79 -28.19 25.84 24.31
N GLU A 80 -29.21 25.69 23.46
CA GLU A 80 -29.17 26.20 22.08
C GLU A 80 -29.04 27.75 22.04
N SER A 81 -29.57 28.45 23.04
CA SER A 81 -29.38 29.90 23.17
C SER A 81 -27.93 30.26 23.43
N ASP A 82 -27.25 29.52 24.29
CA ASP A 82 -25.84 29.76 24.61
C ASP A 82 -24.93 29.42 23.43
N TYR A 83 -25.28 28.38 22.67
CA TYR A 83 -24.61 28.05 21.41
C TYR A 83 -24.64 29.22 20.41
N ARG A 84 -25.78 29.94 20.28
CA ARG A 84 -25.85 31.11 19.40
C ARG A 84 -24.89 32.23 19.80
N VAL A 85 -24.73 32.45 21.11
CA VAL A 85 -23.77 33.44 21.63
C VAL A 85 -22.34 33.00 21.34
N LEU A 86 -22.03 31.73 21.55
CA LEU A 86 -20.74 31.12 21.22
C LEU A 86 -20.42 31.25 19.72
N ARG A 87 -21.36 30.92 18.84
CA ARG A 87 -21.20 31.05 17.39
C ARG A 87 -20.92 32.49 16.98
N GLY A 88 -21.62 33.45 17.59
CA GLY A 88 -21.37 34.88 17.36
C GLY A 88 -19.93 35.30 17.72
N ARG A 89 -19.39 34.81 18.84
CA ARG A 89 -18.00 35.06 19.25
C ARG A 89 -17.00 34.45 18.25
N LEU A 90 -17.27 33.23 17.81
CA LEU A 90 -16.43 32.53 16.83
C LEU A 90 -16.43 33.26 15.47
N ASP A 91 -17.59 33.70 14.99
CA ASP A 91 -17.72 34.44 13.74
C ASP A 91 -17.03 35.81 13.79
N GLN A 92 -17.13 36.53 14.92
CA GLN A 92 -16.40 37.78 15.12
C GLN A 92 -14.88 37.56 15.11
N PHE A 93 -14.41 36.53 15.79
CA PHE A 93 -13.00 36.17 15.80
C PHE A 93 -12.50 35.82 14.39
N ARG A 94 -13.27 35.02 13.63
CA ARG A 94 -12.96 34.67 12.25
C ARG A 94 -12.84 35.91 11.35
N LYS A 95 -13.80 36.83 11.42
CA LYS A 95 -13.75 38.11 10.68
C LYS A 95 -12.55 38.97 11.06
N SER A 96 -12.14 38.93 12.33
CA SER A 96 -10.99 39.68 12.82
C SER A 96 -9.69 39.16 12.23
N ILE A 97 -9.55 37.83 12.13
CA ILE A 97 -8.41 37.18 11.47
C ILE A 97 -8.42 37.46 9.96
N GLU A 98 -9.57 37.29 9.29
CA GLU A 98 -9.70 37.49 7.85
C GLU A 98 -9.42 38.94 7.42
N SER A 99 -9.74 39.91 8.28
CA SER A 99 -9.45 41.34 8.04
C SER A 99 -8.03 41.75 8.42
N GLY A 100 -7.20 40.85 8.97
CA GLY A 100 -5.85 41.16 9.44
C GLY A 100 -5.82 42.10 10.65
N SER A 101 -6.93 42.22 11.39
CA SER A 101 -7.03 43.08 12.56
C SER A 101 -6.36 42.45 13.78
N ALA A 102 -5.73 43.26 14.63
CA ALA A 102 -5.24 42.79 15.91
C ALA A 102 -6.42 42.31 16.76
N THR A 103 -6.43 41.02 17.12
CA THR A 103 -7.52 40.39 17.86
C THR A 103 -6.99 39.65 19.08
N THR A 104 -7.78 39.62 20.16
CA THR A 104 -7.47 38.84 21.34
C THR A 104 -7.66 37.35 21.05
N PRO A 105 -6.83 36.46 21.64
CA PRO A 105 -7.00 35.03 21.46
C PRO A 105 -8.39 34.56 21.90
N LEU A 106 -9.11 33.85 21.03
CA LEU A 106 -10.38 33.23 21.38
C LEU A 106 -10.13 32.07 22.35
N LYS A 107 -10.58 32.23 23.59
CA LYS A 107 -10.57 31.14 24.59
C LYS A 107 -11.91 30.42 24.56
N LEU A 108 -11.84 29.10 24.43
CA LEU A 108 -12.98 28.20 24.46
C LEU A 108 -12.86 27.27 25.67
N SER A 109 -13.96 27.06 26.39
CA SER A 109 -14.06 26.04 27.42
C SER A 109 -14.30 24.65 26.81
N GLY A 110 -14.11 23.59 27.59
CA GLY A 110 -14.43 22.23 27.13
C GLY A 110 -15.92 22.06 26.78
N GLU A 111 -16.81 22.72 27.52
CA GLU A 111 -18.25 22.70 27.25
C GLU A 111 -18.61 23.40 25.94
N GLU A 112 -17.95 24.52 25.65
CA GLU A 112 -18.12 25.25 24.39
C GLU A 112 -17.61 24.44 23.20
N ILE A 113 -16.48 23.74 23.35
CA ILE A 113 -15.96 22.84 22.33
C ILE A 113 -16.94 21.68 22.07
N ASN A 114 -17.44 21.04 23.13
CA ASN A 114 -18.44 19.97 23.00
C ASN A 114 -19.73 20.45 22.35
N ALA A 115 -20.16 21.68 22.66
CA ALA A 115 -21.32 22.30 22.03
C ALA A 115 -21.10 22.54 20.52
N LEU A 116 -19.91 23.01 20.12
CA LEU A 116 -19.57 23.17 18.70
C LEU A 116 -19.59 21.82 17.99
N LEU A 117 -18.96 20.78 18.54
CA LEU A 117 -18.96 19.44 17.94
C LEU A 117 -20.38 18.87 17.75
N TYR A 118 -21.29 19.16 18.69
CA TYR A 118 -22.64 18.62 18.67
C TYR A 118 -23.61 19.40 17.77
N TYR A 119 -23.60 20.74 17.83
CA TYR A 119 -24.57 21.58 17.15
C TYR A 119 -24.10 22.04 15.77
N ASP A 120 -22.79 22.20 15.54
CA ASP A 120 -22.28 22.80 14.31
C ASP A 120 -22.33 21.81 13.13
N PRO A 121 -22.94 22.20 12.00
CA PRO A 121 -22.93 21.37 10.79
C PRO A 121 -21.51 21.11 10.26
N GLU A 122 -20.57 22.05 10.46
CA GLU A 122 -19.20 21.92 9.96
C GLU A 122 -18.43 20.75 10.61
N PHE A 123 -18.86 20.29 11.80
CA PHE A 123 -18.21 19.19 12.54
C PHE A 123 -18.95 17.85 12.42
N LYS A 124 -20.08 17.78 11.71
CA LYS A 124 -20.82 16.55 11.43
C LYS A 124 -20.38 15.95 10.09
N THR A 125 -19.20 15.34 10.05
CA THR A 125 -18.71 14.60 8.86
C THR A 125 -18.51 13.14 9.16
#